data_AF-A0A3G2R3D3-F1
#
_entry.id   AF-A0A3G2R3D3-F1
#
_cell.length_a   1.000
_cell.length_b   1.000
_cell.length_c   1.000
_cell.angle_alpha   90.00
_cell.angle_beta   90.00
_cell.angle_gamma   90.00
#
_symmetry.space_group_name_H-M   'P 1'
#
loop_
_entity.id
_entity.type
_entity.pdbx_description
1 polymer ?
#
loop_
_entity_poly.entity_id
_entity_poly.type
_entity_poly.pdbx_seq_one_letter_code
_entity_poly.pdbx_strand_id
1 'polypeptide(L)'
;MLFYERSTRVRIILNDKIIAKSFISLGVRNTAINGSKEELFEGLRNTIHEALSSVHLKLEDLQIIVASGMITSDVGIYEIPHIVALAGIDKIVKASRLATIPELINKSYLCQA
;
A
#
# COMPACT_ATOMS: atom_id res chain seq x y z
N MET A 1 -7.04 -10.01 25.43
CA MET A 1 -7.67 -9.20 24.37
C MET A 1 -6.54 -8.51 23.61
N LEU A 2 -6.05 -9.10 22.53
CA LEU A 2 -4.92 -8.55 21.78
C LEU A 2 -5.42 -7.37 20.93
N PHE A 3 -5.01 -6.16 21.30
CA PHE A 3 -5.16 -4.97 20.46
C PHE A 3 -4.31 -5.16 19.20
N TYR A 4 -4.92 -5.70 18.14
CA TYR A 4 -4.26 -5.83 16.85
C TYR A 4 -4.33 -4.47 16.13
N GLU A 5 -3.36 -3.59 16.41
CA GLU A 5 -3.22 -2.30 15.73
C GLU A 5 -2.90 -2.54 14.23
N ARG A 6 -3.92 -2.50 13.36
CA ARG A 6 -3.78 -2.61 11.90
C ARG A 6 -3.40 -1.27 11.29
N SER A 7 -2.16 -0.84 11.51
CA SER A 7 -1.63 0.36 10.84
C SER A 7 -1.26 0.05 9.38
N THR A 8 -1.72 0.86 8.42
CA THR A 8 -1.06 0.92 7.11
C THR A 8 0.08 1.93 7.18
N ARG A 9 1.27 1.57 6.68
CA ARG A 9 2.47 2.39 6.77
C ARG A 9 2.91 2.79 5.37
N VAL A 10 3.20 4.07 5.19
CA VAL A 10 3.75 4.62 3.95
C VAL A 10 5.17 5.07 4.22
N ARG A 11 6.06 4.78 3.26
CA ARG A 11 7.48 5.14 3.31
C ARG A 11 7.89 5.70 1.96
N ILE A 12 8.61 6.81 1.97
CA ILE A 12 9.27 7.33 0.76
C ILE A 12 10.72 6.89 0.81
N ILE A 13 11.17 6.21 -0.24
CA ILE A 13 12.52 5.65 -0.36
C ILE A 13 13.23 6.36 -1.51
N LEU A 14 14.42 6.88 -1.23
CA LEU A 14 15.31 7.49 -2.22
C LEU A 14 16.73 6.97 -1.98
N ASN A 15 17.36 6.41 -3.01
CA ASN A 15 18.73 5.86 -2.93
C ASN A 15 18.91 4.91 -1.72
N ASP A 16 18.01 3.93 -1.60
CA ASP A 16 17.95 2.93 -0.52
C ASP A 16 17.75 3.48 0.90
N LYS A 17 17.42 4.77 1.04
CA LYS A 17 17.15 5.41 2.33
C LYS A 17 15.70 5.79 2.45
N ILE A 18 15.11 5.50 3.62
CA ILE A 18 13.78 5.99 3.96
C ILE A 18 13.91 7.46 4.37
N ILE A 19 13.37 8.36 3.55
CA ILE A 19 13.44 9.81 3.78
C ILE A 19 12.17 10.36 4.45
N ALA A 20 11.04 9.64 4.34
CA ALA A 20 9.79 10.00 5.00
C ALA A 20 9.03 8.75 5.44
N LYS A 21 8.22 8.91 6.50
CA LYS A 21 7.32 7.88 7.02
C LYS A 21 6.02 8.55 7.46
N SER A 22 4.90 7.92 7.14
CA SER A 22 3.60 8.24 7.71
C SER A 22 2.84 6.94 7.94
N PHE A 23 1.78 6.98 8.72
CA PHE A 23 0.96 5.81 8.97
C PHE A 23 -0.47 6.22 9.24
N ILE A 24 -1.39 5.30 8.98
CA ILE A 24 -2.80 5.46 9.29
C ILE A 24 -3.28 4.26 10.08
N SER A 25 -4.01 4.51 11.16
CA SER A 25 -4.66 3.48 11.98
C SER A 25 -5.98 3.00 11.37
N LEU A 26 -6.12 3.09 10.05
CA LEU A 26 -7.21 2.49 9.27
C LEU A 26 -6.69 1.18 8.68
N GLY A 27 -7.17 0.08 9.26
CA GLY A 27 -6.97 -1.25 8.69
C GLY A 27 -8.04 -1.56 7.65
N VAL A 28 -7.71 -2.46 6.71
CA VAL A 28 -8.56 -3.02 5.64
C VAL A 28 -9.88 -3.66 6.12
N ARG A 29 -10.12 -3.68 7.43
CA ARG A 29 -11.34 -4.21 8.06
C ARG A 29 -12.34 -3.13 8.48
N ASN A 30 -11.94 -1.85 8.59
CA ASN A 30 -12.92 -0.77 8.72
C ASN A 30 -13.75 -0.62 7.44
N THR A 31 -13.12 -0.88 6.28
CA THR A 31 -13.79 -1.10 5.00
C THR A 31 -14.79 -2.26 5.02
N ALA A 32 -14.50 -3.35 5.75
CA ALA A 32 -15.39 -4.51 5.87
C ALA A 32 -16.58 -4.29 6.83
N ILE A 33 -16.55 -3.24 7.65
CA ILE A 33 -17.63 -2.90 8.62
C ILE A 33 -18.46 -1.72 8.12
N ASN A 34 -17.83 -0.68 7.54
CA ASN A 34 -18.50 0.53 7.04
C ASN A 34 -18.76 0.53 5.51
N GLY A 35 -18.13 -0.37 4.75
CA GLY A 35 -18.56 -0.68 3.39
C GLY A 35 -18.12 0.24 2.26
N SER A 36 -17.11 1.11 2.40
CA SER A 36 -16.61 1.87 1.24
C SER A 36 -15.10 1.77 1.07
N LYS A 37 -14.66 1.21 -0.07
CA LYS A 37 -13.26 1.30 -0.53
C LYS A 37 -12.79 2.76 -0.59
N GLU A 38 -13.74 3.68 -0.74
CA GLU A 38 -13.56 5.12 -0.71
C GLU A 38 -12.89 5.63 0.58
N GLU A 39 -13.33 5.19 1.77
CA GLU A 39 -12.72 5.62 3.04
C GLU A 39 -11.26 5.15 3.14
N LEU A 40 -11.00 3.91 2.72
CA LEU A 40 -9.64 3.37 2.64
C LEU A 40 -8.79 4.18 1.66
N PHE A 41 -9.32 4.47 0.46
CA PHE A 41 -8.57 5.19 -0.57
C PHE A 41 -8.30 6.63 -0.13
N GLU A 42 -9.27 7.30 0.48
CA GLU A 42 -9.09 8.64 1.03
C GLU A 42 -8.02 8.67 2.13
N GLY A 43 -8.11 7.75 3.09
CA GLY A 43 -7.10 7.60 4.13
C GLY A 43 -5.69 7.40 3.55
N LEU A 44 -5.56 6.50 2.58
CA LEU A 44 -4.29 6.25 1.90
C LEU A 44 -3.78 7.46 1.12
N ARG A 45 -4.64 8.15 0.36
CA ARG A 45 -4.26 9.38 -0.36
C ARG A 45 -3.70 10.39 0.63
N ASN A 46 -4.41 10.64 1.72
CA ASN A 46 -3.98 11.60 2.75
C ASN A 46 -2.63 11.20 3.36
N THR A 47 -2.45 9.93 3.74
CA THR A 47 -1.20 9.43 4.31
C THR A 47 -0.02 9.50 3.33
N ILE A 48 -0.25 9.25 2.03
CA ILE A 48 0.77 9.38 0.99
C ILE A 48 1.15 10.86 0.80
N HIS A 49 0.16 11.75 0.72
CA HIS A 49 0.40 13.19 0.62
C HIS A 49 1.16 13.73 1.84
N GLU A 50 0.82 13.29 3.06
CA GLU A 50 1.53 13.66 4.28
C GLU A 50 3.01 13.25 4.22
N ALA A 51 3.30 12.01 3.79
CA ALA A 51 4.67 11.54 3.64
C ALA A 51 5.46 12.39 2.64
N LEU A 52 4.86 12.70 1.49
CA LEU A 52 5.48 13.51 0.44
C LEU A 52 5.72 14.96 0.89
N SER A 53 4.73 15.58 1.52
CA SER A 53 4.83 16.95 2.02
C SER A 53 5.93 17.09 3.08
N SER A 54 6.16 16.07 3.93
CA SER A 54 7.23 16.10 4.93
C SER A 54 8.65 16.21 4.34
N VAL A 55 8.82 15.86 3.06
CA VAL A 55 10.08 15.95 2.31
C VAL A 55 10.00 16.88 1.09
N HIS A 56 8.94 17.70 1.01
CA HIS A 56 8.71 18.66 -0.07
C HIS A 56 8.69 18.05 -1.49
N LEU A 57 8.24 16.79 -1.59
CA LEU A 57 8.07 16.10 -2.87
C LEU A 57 6.60 16.12 -3.30
N LYS A 58 6.37 15.84 -4.57
CA LYS A 58 5.05 15.69 -5.18
C LYS A 58 4.85 14.28 -5.73
N LEU A 59 3.63 13.96 -6.12
CA LEU A 59 3.30 12.67 -6.73
C LEU A 59 4.07 12.44 -8.03
N GLU A 60 4.34 13.50 -8.79
CA GLU A 60 5.08 13.42 -10.05
C GLU A 60 6.50 12.90 -9.85
N ASP A 61 7.11 13.22 -8.70
CA ASP A 61 8.47 12.79 -8.33
C ASP A 61 8.56 11.29 -8.00
N LEU A 62 7.41 10.62 -7.79
CA LEU A 62 7.38 9.18 -7.55
C LEU A 62 7.52 8.40 -8.85
N GLN A 63 8.49 7.49 -8.87
CA GLN A 63 8.70 6.56 -9.98
C GLN A 63 7.71 5.38 -9.94
N ILE A 64 7.49 4.81 -8.76
CA ILE A 64 6.61 3.64 -8.57
C ILE A 64 6.11 3.60 -7.13
N ILE A 65 4.94 3.00 -6.91
CA ILE A 65 4.42 2.67 -5.58
C ILE A 65 4.56 1.16 -5.37
N VAL A 66 5.04 0.74 -4.21
CA VAL A 66 5.13 -0.70 -3.85
C VAL A 66 4.13 -0.98 -2.74
N ALA A 67 3.22 -1.92 -2.96
CA ALA A 67 2.16 -2.30 -2.01
C ALA A 67 2.34 -3.75 -1.57
N SER A 68 2.20 -4.02 -0.27
CA SER A 68 2.39 -5.36 0.30
C SER A 68 1.54 -5.59 1.56
N GLY A 69 1.28 -6.86 1.86
CA GLY A 69 0.49 -7.29 3.03
C GLY A 69 -1.01 -7.22 2.78
N MET A 70 -1.80 -6.99 3.82
CA MET A 70 -3.27 -7.03 3.71
C MET A 70 -3.86 -6.01 2.72
N ILE A 71 -3.10 -4.99 2.32
CA ILE A 71 -3.55 -4.02 1.33
C ILE A 71 -3.71 -4.65 -0.07
N THR A 72 -3.05 -5.79 -0.33
CA THR A 72 -3.17 -6.55 -1.59
C THR A 72 -4.11 -7.75 -1.49
N SER A 73 -5.09 -7.73 -0.56
CA SER A 73 -6.14 -8.75 -0.46
C SER A 73 -7.41 -8.35 -1.22
N ASP A 74 -8.39 -9.25 -1.26
CA ASP A 74 -9.76 -9.08 -1.76
C ASP A 74 -10.49 -7.80 -1.27
N VAL A 75 -10.30 -7.44 -0.01
CA VAL A 75 -10.86 -6.24 0.62
C VAL A 75 -9.94 -5.01 0.55
N GLY A 76 -8.76 -5.15 -0.06
CA GLY A 76 -7.73 -4.12 -0.20
C GLY A 76 -7.86 -3.23 -1.45
N ILE A 77 -6.72 -2.72 -1.92
CA ILE A 77 -6.63 -1.86 -3.12
C ILE A 77 -6.52 -2.69 -4.41
N TYR A 78 -5.94 -3.89 -4.33
CA TYR A 78 -5.72 -4.78 -5.47
C TYR A 78 -5.42 -6.21 -5.00
N GLU A 79 -6.27 -7.17 -5.32
CA GLU A 79 -6.10 -8.55 -4.88
C GLU A 79 -4.98 -9.26 -5.66
N ILE A 80 -4.04 -9.89 -4.94
CA ILE A 80 -3.07 -10.83 -5.50
C ILE A 80 -3.34 -12.26 -4.99
N PRO A 81 -3.39 -13.26 -5.88
CA PRO A 81 -3.53 -14.65 -5.48
C PRO A 81 -2.37 -15.13 -4.58
N HIS A 82 -2.72 -15.85 -3.52
CA HIS A 82 -1.74 -16.43 -2.61
C HIS A 82 -0.85 -17.47 -3.30
N ILE A 83 0.44 -17.48 -2.92
CA ILE A 83 1.40 -18.50 -3.34
C ILE A 83 1.42 -19.61 -2.28
N VAL A 84 1.49 -20.86 -2.73
CA VAL A 84 1.70 -22.01 -1.85
C VAL A 84 3.05 -21.88 -1.11
N ALA A 85 3.07 -22.30 0.16
CA ALA A 85 4.25 -22.30 1.02
C ALA A 85 5.45 -23.04 0.39
N LEU A 86 6.65 -22.79 0.93
CA LEU A 86 7.94 -23.11 0.30
C LEU A 86 8.16 -22.29 -0.99
N ALA A 87 7.70 -21.03 -0.94
CA ALA A 87 7.98 -20.01 -1.92
C ALA A 87 9.25 -19.25 -1.54
N GLY A 88 10.31 -19.40 -2.33
CA GLY A 88 11.49 -18.53 -2.24
C GLY A 88 11.21 -17.14 -2.82
N ILE A 89 12.17 -16.24 -2.67
CA ILE A 89 12.09 -14.84 -3.16
C ILE A 89 11.72 -14.80 -4.65
N ASP A 90 12.31 -15.68 -5.48
CA ASP A 90 12.03 -15.72 -6.92
C ASP A 90 10.56 -16.00 -7.25
N LYS A 91 9.88 -16.83 -6.46
CA LYS A 91 8.45 -17.12 -6.66
C LYS A 91 7.60 -15.91 -6.29
N ILE A 92 7.94 -15.21 -5.22
CA ILE A 92 7.24 -13.98 -4.78
C ILE A 92 7.37 -12.88 -5.83
N VAL A 93 8.58 -12.66 -6.35
CA VAL A 93 8.83 -11.67 -7.40
C VAL A 93 8.04 -11.99 -8.66
N LYS A 94 8.01 -13.26 -9.11
CA LYS A 94 7.23 -13.68 -10.29
C LYS A 94 5.71 -13.57 -10.10
N ALA A 95 5.23 -13.72 -8.87
CA ALA A 95 3.82 -13.62 -8.54
C ALA A 95 3.36 -12.18 -8.30
N SER A 96 4.29 -11.23 -8.09
CA SER A 96 3.98 -9.81 -7.97
C SER A 96 3.35 -9.27 -9.27
N ARG A 97 2.53 -8.25 -9.16
CA ARG A 97 1.77 -7.69 -10.29
C ARG A 97 1.96 -6.19 -10.38
N LEU A 98 2.20 -5.71 -11.60
CA LEU A 98 2.11 -4.29 -11.91
C LEU A 98 0.64 -3.96 -12.19
N ALA A 99 0.09 -3.01 -11.44
CA ALA A 99 -1.28 -2.54 -11.62
C ALA A 99 -1.31 -1.01 -11.67
N THR A 100 -2.35 -0.46 -12.27
CA THR A 100 -2.70 0.95 -12.13
C THR A 100 -3.99 1.01 -11.33
N ILE A 101 -4.05 1.88 -10.33
CA ILE A 101 -5.22 2.05 -9.46
C ILE A 101 -5.63 3.54 -9.54
N PRO A 102 -6.29 3.97 -10.64
CA PRO A 102 -6.61 5.37 -10.88
C PRO A 102 -7.42 6.01 -9.76
N GLU A 103 -8.27 5.21 -9.10
CA GLU A 103 -9.09 5.65 -7.99
C GLU A 103 -8.23 6.03 -6.79
N LEU A 104 -7.09 5.37 -6.54
CA LEU A 104 -6.20 5.72 -5.43
C LEU A 104 -5.30 6.90 -5.84
N ILE A 105 -4.31 6.63 -6.70
CA ILE A 105 -3.40 7.60 -7.31
C ILE A 105 -3.07 7.03 -8.68
N ASN A 106 -3.19 7.85 -9.73
CA ASN A 106 -2.90 7.44 -11.11
C ASN A 106 -1.38 7.27 -11.36
N LYS A 107 -0.81 6.21 -10.80
CA LYS A 107 0.59 5.77 -10.90
C LYS A 107 0.63 4.24 -10.98
N SER A 108 1.79 3.70 -11.36
CA SER A 108 2.02 2.26 -11.35
C SER A 108 2.30 1.75 -9.93
N TYR A 109 1.63 0.66 -9.57
CA TYR A 109 1.78 -0.07 -8.32
C TYR A 109 2.42 -1.42 -8.59
N LEU A 110 3.56 -1.70 -7.96
CA LEU A 110 4.06 -3.05 -7.80
C LEU A 110 3.41 -3.66 -6.55
N CYS A 111 2.36 -4.43 -6.77
CA CYS A 111 1.69 -5.17 -5.72
C CYS A 111 2.45 -6.50 -5.51
N GLN A 112 2.88 -6.75 -4.28
CA GLN A 112 3.64 -7.95 -3.91
C GLN A 112 2.71 -9.08 -3.47
N ALA A 113 3.04 -10.29 -3.91
CA ALA A 113 2.39 -11.54 -3.52
C ALA A 113 2.83 -12.08 -2.15
#